data_AF-A0A4Y9ZUU9-F1
#
_entry.id   AF-A0A4Y9ZUU9-F1
#
_cell.length_a   1.000
_cell.length_b   1.000
_cell.length_c   1.000
_cell.angle_alpha   90.00
_cell.angle_beta   90.00
_cell.angle_gamma   90.00
#
_symmetry.space_group_name_H-M   'P 1'
#
loop_
_entity.id
_entity.type
_entity.pdbx_description
1 polymer ?
#
loop_
_entity_poly.entity_id
_entity_poly.type
_entity_poly.pdbx_seq_one_letter_code
_entity_poly.pdbx_strand_id
1 'polypeptide(L)'
;MTGLVRDIMVKGSEKIVSFAGTSQYGVQGLGASACGLAALNFARVVFAKAQEGVQGEELLQTILTKETAEARIFFFREIVAICAAWSDNLHLEVDDMVRIPLFDKALKHRGTKYGRPDLAQFHRLLQDLKAIRGPVVLVITRPPEIIACLKITATNNNDVFVIFDSHPRPEYPKGAGFIVNASIDTAAARLVKLLPVIDFPDRDLQWQAQLLANYSGHVFVPSGLVLNAASMMRIVMESSLALLSTRAQVAELTFQHSNLISENKCLEEESEQMEERHRREREHLLRSASRTNASISSSRAPEPVAGRSSFGRPLASDSSSRPMYNHPSSSRTMTSSNEDFDVAARLQSDFVQAEEQTYKKVLEQQCRYAEERARLELAGSVAPVPGPSTTARPSVSNSSSRPTHHHP
;
A
#
# COMPACT_ATOMS: atom_id res chain seq x y z
N MET A 1 -17.69 -35.09 -3.12
CA MET A 1 -17.69 -34.19 -1.95
C MET A 1 -16.67 -34.71 -0.95
N THR A 2 -15.56 -34.00 -0.75
CA THR A 2 -14.52 -34.43 0.20
C THR A 2 -14.99 -34.25 1.65
N GLY A 3 -14.42 -35.02 2.58
CA GLY A 3 -14.75 -34.92 4.01
C GLY A 3 -14.52 -33.52 4.60
N LEU A 4 -13.60 -32.73 4.02
CA LEU A 4 -13.28 -31.38 4.48
C LEU A 4 -14.43 -30.39 4.26
N VAL A 5 -15.02 -30.35 3.05
CA VAL A 5 -16.14 -29.45 2.72
C VAL A 5 -17.37 -29.80 3.57
N ARG A 6 -17.67 -31.10 3.69
CA ARG A 6 -18.76 -31.58 4.55
C ARG A 6 -18.52 -31.20 6.02
N ASP A 7 -17.31 -31.36 6.54
CA ASP A 7 -16.98 -30.99 7.93
C ASP A 7 -17.19 -29.49 8.19
N ILE A 8 -16.78 -28.62 7.27
CA ILE A 8 -16.98 -27.17 7.37
C ILE A 8 -18.48 -26.85 7.42
N MET A 9 -19.26 -27.38 6.48
CA MET A 9 -20.68 -27.04 6.34
C MET A 9 -21.58 -27.68 7.40
N VAL A 10 -21.22 -28.85 7.93
CA VAL A 10 -22.04 -29.57 8.93
C VAL A 10 -21.64 -29.22 10.36
N LYS A 11 -20.34 -29.04 10.65
CA LYS A 11 -19.86 -28.75 12.02
C LYS A 11 -19.74 -27.25 12.30
N GLY A 12 -19.83 -26.39 11.28
CA GLY A 12 -19.67 -24.94 11.40
C GLY A 12 -18.27 -24.48 11.82
N SER A 13 -17.30 -25.39 11.92
CA SER A 13 -15.97 -25.11 12.46
C SER A 13 -15.07 -24.41 11.44
N GLU A 14 -14.30 -23.40 11.88
CA GLU A 14 -13.20 -22.84 11.10
C GLU A 14 -12.25 -23.96 10.63
N LYS A 15 -11.78 -23.88 9.38
CA LYS A 15 -10.70 -24.73 8.86
C LYS A 15 -9.63 -23.89 8.18
N ILE A 16 -8.38 -24.15 8.56
CA ILE A 16 -7.19 -23.55 7.96
C ILE A 16 -6.55 -24.57 7.01
N VAL A 17 -6.25 -24.14 5.79
CA VAL A 17 -5.63 -24.95 4.73
C VAL A 17 -4.41 -24.20 4.21
N SER A 18 -3.22 -24.67 4.57
CA SER A 18 -1.96 -23.99 4.26
C SER A 18 -1.13 -24.68 3.17
N PHE A 19 -0.19 -23.92 2.61
CA PHE A 19 0.63 -24.32 1.47
C PHE A 19 2.09 -23.91 1.76
N ALA A 20 2.94 -24.89 2.06
CA ALA A 20 4.34 -24.62 2.40
C ALA A 20 5.16 -24.25 1.14
N GLY A 21 6.07 -23.30 1.27
CA GLY A 21 6.90 -22.80 0.16
C GLY A 21 6.20 -21.80 -0.77
N THR A 22 5.01 -21.31 -0.40
CA THR A 22 4.17 -20.46 -1.28
C THR A 22 3.77 -19.13 -0.64
N SER A 23 4.56 -18.62 0.31
CA SER A 23 4.40 -17.24 0.78
C SER A 23 4.63 -16.25 -0.37
N GLN A 24 4.03 -15.07 -0.29
CA GLN A 24 4.44 -13.91 -1.10
C GLN A 24 5.95 -13.64 -1.02
N TYR A 25 6.56 -13.92 0.14
CA TYR A 25 8.00 -13.83 0.40
C TYR A 25 8.74 -15.12 0.00
N GLY A 26 8.50 -15.62 -1.21
CA GLY A 26 9.21 -16.78 -1.75
C GLY A 26 10.70 -16.52 -1.95
N VAL A 27 11.44 -17.48 -2.50
CA VAL A 27 12.93 -17.45 -2.65
C VAL A 27 13.47 -16.19 -3.37
N GLN A 28 12.63 -15.45 -4.10
CA GLN A 28 12.96 -14.19 -4.79
C GLN A 28 11.98 -13.04 -4.44
N GLY A 29 11.00 -13.26 -3.56
CA GLY A 29 9.88 -12.35 -3.32
C GLY A 29 10.16 -11.30 -2.26
N LEU A 30 10.50 -10.08 -2.68
CA LEU A 30 10.67 -8.91 -1.79
C LEU A 30 9.78 -7.71 -2.15
N GLY A 31 9.06 -7.78 -3.28
CA GLY A 31 8.31 -6.64 -3.81
C GLY A 31 7.17 -6.19 -2.89
N ALA A 32 7.12 -4.90 -2.59
CA ALA A 32 6.17 -4.28 -1.65
C ALA A 32 4.68 -4.40 -2.05
N SER A 33 4.40 -4.87 -3.27
CA SER A 33 3.06 -5.06 -3.84
C SER A 33 2.58 -6.53 -3.85
N ALA A 34 3.41 -7.49 -3.42
CA ALA A 34 3.17 -8.91 -3.64
C ALA A 34 1.86 -9.44 -3.01
N CYS A 35 1.50 -9.00 -1.80
CA CYS A 35 0.23 -9.37 -1.14
C CYS A 35 -1.00 -8.87 -1.92
N GLY A 36 -0.97 -7.63 -2.43
CA GLY A 36 -2.04 -7.06 -3.23
C GLY A 36 -2.22 -7.74 -4.58
N LEU A 37 -1.10 -8.04 -5.26
CA LEU A 37 -1.12 -8.83 -6.51
C LEU A 37 -1.66 -10.24 -6.27
N ALA A 38 -1.27 -10.90 -5.18
CA ALA A 38 -1.81 -12.21 -4.80
C ALA A 38 -3.33 -12.14 -4.53
N ALA A 39 -3.79 -11.13 -3.79
CA ALA A 39 -5.19 -10.95 -3.43
C ALA A 39 -6.10 -10.68 -4.66
N LEU A 40 -5.66 -9.82 -5.59
CA LEU A 40 -6.37 -9.54 -6.84
C LEU A 40 -6.33 -10.74 -7.80
N ASN A 41 -5.21 -11.47 -7.86
CA ASN A 41 -5.10 -12.67 -8.70
C ASN A 41 -5.92 -13.84 -8.13
N PHE A 42 -6.05 -13.98 -6.80
CA PHE A 42 -7.03 -14.87 -6.19
C PHE A 42 -8.46 -14.54 -6.64
N ALA A 43 -8.85 -13.26 -6.63
CA ALA A 43 -10.14 -12.84 -7.15
C ALA A 43 -10.33 -13.22 -8.63
N ARG A 44 -9.32 -12.98 -9.47
CA ARG A 44 -9.34 -13.33 -10.90
C ARG A 44 -9.53 -14.84 -11.11
N VAL A 45 -8.73 -15.67 -10.44
CA VAL A 45 -8.75 -17.13 -10.59
C VAL A 45 -10.09 -17.71 -10.15
N VAL A 46 -10.62 -17.27 -8.99
CA VAL A 46 -11.92 -17.73 -8.48
C VAL A 46 -13.06 -17.30 -9.40
N PHE A 47 -13.05 -16.06 -9.91
CA PHE A 47 -14.10 -15.59 -10.83
C PHE A 47 -14.02 -16.28 -12.19
N ALA A 48 -12.84 -16.62 -12.70
CA ALA A 48 -12.71 -17.45 -13.90
C ALA A 48 -13.40 -18.81 -13.71
N LYS A 49 -13.19 -19.50 -12.57
CA LYS A 49 -13.89 -20.76 -12.26
C LYS A 49 -15.40 -20.58 -12.09
N ALA A 50 -15.84 -19.50 -11.47
CA ALA A 50 -17.25 -19.14 -11.41
C ALA A 50 -17.88 -18.94 -12.81
N GLN A 51 -17.14 -18.35 -13.75
CA GLN A 51 -17.57 -18.12 -15.13
C GLN A 51 -17.53 -19.37 -16.00
N GLU A 52 -16.66 -20.34 -15.69
CA GLU A 52 -16.68 -21.70 -16.27
C GLU A 52 -17.90 -22.52 -15.81
N GLY A 53 -18.69 -22.02 -14.86
CA GLY A 53 -19.90 -22.67 -14.33
C GLY A 53 -19.73 -23.33 -12.96
N VAL A 54 -18.50 -23.35 -12.42
CA VAL A 54 -18.18 -23.96 -11.11
C VAL A 54 -18.70 -23.06 -9.99
N GLN A 55 -19.68 -23.52 -9.21
CA GLN A 55 -20.41 -22.68 -8.25
C GLN A 55 -20.58 -23.36 -6.88
N GLY A 56 -20.90 -22.57 -5.86
CA GLY A 56 -21.28 -23.07 -4.54
C GLY A 56 -20.26 -24.03 -3.92
N GLU A 57 -20.74 -25.21 -3.50
CA GLU A 57 -19.89 -26.25 -2.90
C GLU A 57 -18.83 -26.79 -3.85
N GLU A 58 -19.06 -26.78 -5.17
CA GLU A 58 -18.08 -27.21 -6.16
C GLU A 58 -16.92 -26.21 -6.25
N LEU A 59 -17.21 -24.91 -6.23
CA LEU A 59 -16.19 -23.85 -6.22
C LEU A 59 -15.39 -23.87 -4.91
N LEU A 60 -16.07 -24.03 -3.77
CA LEU A 60 -15.43 -24.23 -2.47
C LEU A 60 -14.57 -25.50 -2.47
N GLN A 61 -15.04 -26.57 -3.11
CA GLN A 61 -14.27 -27.78 -3.32
C GLN A 61 -13.02 -27.45 -4.14
N THR A 62 -13.12 -26.90 -5.36
CA THR A 62 -11.97 -26.53 -6.22
C THR A 62 -10.87 -25.75 -5.49
N ILE A 63 -11.22 -24.76 -4.66
CA ILE A 63 -10.26 -23.95 -3.88
C ILE A 63 -9.52 -24.80 -2.82
N LEU A 64 -10.17 -25.83 -2.28
CA LEU A 64 -9.68 -26.67 -1.17
C LEU A 64 -9.24 -28.08 -1.61
N THR A 65 -9.48 -28.48 -2.87
CA THR A 65 -9.40 -29.86 -3.35
C THR A 65 -8.01 -30.45 -3.19
N LYS A 66 -7.99 -31.77 -2.97
CA LYS A 66 -6.82 -32.55 -2.58
C LYS A 66 -6.56 -33.74 -3.52
N GLU A 67 -7.22 -33.76 -4.68
CA GLU A 67 -7.39 -34.96 -5.52
C GLU A 67 -6.09 -35.46 -6.18
N THR A 68 -5.10 -34.58 -6.37
CA THR A 68 -3.68 -34.93 -6.24
C THR A 68 -2.95 -33.79 -5.54
N ALA A 69 -1.76 -34.07 -4.98
CA ALA A 69 -0.87 -33.00 -4.49
C ALA A 69 -0.55 -31.99 -5.61
N GLU A 70 -0.37 -32.49 -6.84
CA GLU A 70 -0.08 -31.72 -8.04
C GLU A 70 -1.22 -30.77 -8.43
N ALA A 71 -2.46 -31.25 -8.49
CA ALA A 71 -3.63 -30.42 -8.83
C ALA A 71 -3.90 -29.34 -7.76
N ARG A 72 -3.74 -29.68 -6.48
CA ARG A 72 -3.84 -28.72 -5.37
C ARG A 72 -2.75 -27.65 -5.43
N ILE A 73 -1.53 -28.04 -5.79
CA ILE A 73 -0.40 -27.13 -6.00
C ILE A 73 -0.67 -26.24 -7.23
N PHE A 74 -1.35 -26.73 -8.28
CA PHE A 74 -1.61 -25.96 -9.50
C PHE A 74 -2.50 -24.72 -9.23
N PHE A 75 -3.68 -24.89 -8.62
CA PHE A 75 -4.59 -23.76 -8.34
C PHE A 75 -3.91 -22.70 -7.46
N PHE A 76 -3.20 -23.15 -6.42
CA PHE A 76 -2.47 -22.24 -5.55
C PHE A 76 -1.32 -21.54 -6.29
N ARG A 77 -0.53 -22.26 -7.10
CA ARG A 77 0.56 -21.68 -7.89
C ARG A 77 0.03 -20.66 -8.90
N GLU A 78 -1.15 -20.85 -9.49
CA GLU A 78 -1.73 -19.84 -10.39
C GLU A 78 -1.96 -18.50 -9.66
N ILE A 79 -2.40 -18.55 -8.40
CA ILE A 79 -2.64 -17.36 -7.56
C ILE A 79 -1.33 -16.61 -7.24
N VAL A 80 -0.27 -17.33 -6.84
CA VAL A 80 1.00 -16.66 -6.43
C VAL A 80 2.02 -16.51 -7.55
N ALA A 81 1.82 -17.11 -8.74
CA ALA A 81 2.76 -16.98 -9.86
C ALA A 81 3.01 -15.53 -10.27
N ILE A 82 1.98 -14.67 -10.18
CA ILE A 82 2.12 -13.23 -10.47
C ILE A 82 3.11 -12.53 -9.51
N CYS A 83 3.25 -13.01 -8.28
CA CYS A 83 4.16 -12.42 -7.29
C CYS A 83 5.61 -12.71 -7.64
N ALA A 84 5.91 -13.89 -8.19
CA ALA A 84 7.24 -14.25 -8.66
C ALA A 84 7.64 -13.51 -9.95
N ALA A 85 6.67 -12.98 -10.70
CA ALA A 85 6.90 -12.14 -11.87
C ALA A 85 7.08 -10.65 -11.53
N TRP A 86 6.78 -10.24 -10.30
CA TRP A 86 6.93 -8.86 -9.83
C TRP A 86 8.27 -8.65 -9.14
N SER A 87 9.20 -8.00 -9.84
CA SER A 87 10.58 -7.76 -9.37
C SER A 87 10.83 -6.35 -8.84
N ASP A 88 9.82 -5.49 -8.80
CA ASP A 88 9.95 -4.09 -8.39
C ASP A 88 9.69 -3.91 -6.88
N ASN A 89 10.39 -2.96 -6.28
CA ASN A 89 10.22 -2.58 -4.88
C ASN A 89 9.11 -1.53 -4.68
N LEU A 90 8.60 -0.93 -5.77
CA LEU A 90 7.45 -0.02 -5.72
C LEU A 90 6.25 -0.66 -5.02
N HIS A 91 5.71 0.05 -4.04
CA HIS A 91 4.42 -0.24 -3.41
C HIS A 91 3.31 0.35 -4.28
N LEU A 92 2.43 -0.51 -4.79
CA LEU A 92 1.24 -0.15 -5.53
C LEU A 92 0.03 -0.29 -4.63
N GLU A 93 -0.85 0.71 -4.65
CA GLU A 93 -2.15 0.60 -4.01
C GLU A 93 -3.09 -0.31 -4.83
N VAL A 94 -4.13 -0.86 -4.18
CA VAL A 94 -5.13 -1.71 -4.84
C VAL A 94 -5.84 -0.96 -5.98
N ASP A 95 -6.04 0.36 -5.83
CA ASP A 95 -6.65 1.21 -6.85
C ASP A 95 -5.77 1.42 -8.10
N ASP A 96 -4.46 1.24 -8.00
CA ASP A 96 -3.56 1.23 -9.17
C ASP A 96 -3.42 -0.18 -9.75
N MET A 97 -3.26 -1.20 -8.90
CA MET A 97 -3.18 -2.58 -9.36
C MET A 97 -4.42 -3.00 -10.14
N VAL A 98 -5.63 -2.60 -9.73
CA VAL A 98 -6.87 -2.95 -10.46
C VAL A 98 -6.92 -2.36 -11.89
N ARG A 99 -6.20 -1.26 -12.16
CA ARG A 99 -6.15 -0.61 -13.49
C ARG A 99 -5.30 -1.39 -14.50
N ILE A 100 -4.49 -2.35 -14.05
CA ILE A 100 -3.74 -3.24 -14.93
C ILE A 100 -4.75 -4.02 -15.80
N PRO A 101 -4.62 -4.08 -17.14
CA PRO A 101 -5.64 -4.69 -18.01
C PRO A 101 -6.05 -6.12 -17.64
N LEU A 102 -5.15 -6.91 -17.07
CA LEU A 102 -5.44 -8.25 -16.55
C LEU A 102 -6.54 -8.26 -15.47
N PHE A 103 -6.54 -7.26 -14.59
CA PHE A 103 -7.51 -7.13 -13.51
C PHE A 103 -8.73 -6.33 -13.94
N ASP A 104 -8.56 -5.21 -14.65
CA ASP A 104 -9.66 -4.39 -15.20
C ASP A 104 -10.66 -5.21 -16.03
N LYS A 105 -10.18 -6.10 -16.91
CA LYS A 105 -11.08 -6.96 -17.71
C LYS A 105 -11.71 -8.12 -16.95
N ALA A 106 -11.12 -8.55 -15.83
CA ALA A 106 -11.58 -9.72 -15.08
C ALA A 106 -12.48 -9.36 -13.89
N LEU A 107 -12.18 -8.25 -13.21
CA LEU A 107 -12.75 -7.84 -11.95
C LEU A 107 -13.62 -6.59 -12.16
N LYS A 108 -14.90 -6.66 -11.80
CA LYS A 108 -15.75 -5.48 -11.74
C LYS A 108 -15.78 -4.94 -10.32
N HIS A 109 -15.15 -3.79 -10.12
CA HIS A 109 -15.26 -3.05 -8.86
C HIS A 109 -16.71 -2.60 -8.63
N ARG A 110 -17.22 -2.83 -7.41
CA ARG A 110 -18.55 -2.41 -6.94
C ARG A 110 -18.51 -1.21 -6.01
N GLY A 111 -17.36 -0.94 -5.39
CA GLY A 111 -17.15 0.19 -4.49
C GLY A 111 -16.24 -0.17 -3.33
N THR A 112 -15.60 0.85 -2.77
CA THR A 112 -14.71 0.76 -1.62
C THR A 112 -15.46 1.06 -0.33
N LYS A 113 -15.12 0.35 0.73
CA LYS A 113 -15.61 0.54 2.10
C LYS A 113 -14.43 0.90 2.98
N TYR A 114 -14.61 1.84 3.91
CA TYR A 114 -13.57 2.26 4.85
C TYR A 114 -14.08 2.07 6.27
N GLY A 115 -13.20 1.70 7.20
CA GLY A 115 -13.57 1.52 8.60
C GLY A 115 -12.38 1.18 9.50
N ARG A 116 -12.64 1.09 10.81
CA ARG A 116 -11.68 0.55 11.77
C ARG A 116 -11.75 -0.98 11.75
N PRO A 117 -10.64 -1.71 11.94
CA PRO A 117 -10.63 -3.17 11.89
C PRO A 117 -11.16 -3.80 13.19
N ASP A 118 -12.39 -3.45 13.56
CA ASP A 118 -13.11 -4.00 14.71
C ASP A 118 -14.19 -5.00 14.30
N LEU A 119 -14.67 -5.78 15.27
CA LEU A 119 -15.61 -6.87 15.03
C LEU A 119 -16.94 -6.38 14.43
N ALA A 120 -17.44 -5.22 14.88
CA ALA A 120 -18.73 -4.69 14.43
C ALA A 120 -18.63 -4.13 13.00
N GLN A 121 -17.49 -3.52 12.65
CA GLN A 121 -17.22 -3.06 11.29
C GLN A 121 -17.10 -4.23 10.31
N PHE A 122 -16.30 -5.25 10.63
CA PHE A 122 -16.19 -6.43 9.76
C PHE A 122 -17.50 -7.22 9.67
N HIS A 123 -18.27 -7.32 10.75
CA HIS A 123 -19.59 -7.96 10.72
C HIS A 123 -20.55 -7.23 9.75
N ARG A 124 -20.64 -5.89 9.83
CA ARG A 124 -21.44 -5.09 8.88
C ARG A 124 -20.93 -5.21 7.44
N LEU A 125 -19.61 -5.19 7.24
CA LEU A 125 -19.00 -5.33 5.92
C LEU A 125 -19.35 -6.67 5.26
N LEU A 126 -19.29 -7.78 6.02
CA LEU A 126 -19.67 -9.10 5.53
C LEU A 126 -21.18 -9.27 5.33
N GLN A 127 -22.02 -8.56 6.11
CA GLN A 127 -23.46 -8.45 5.85
C GLN A 127 -23.75 -7.71 4.53
N ASP A 128 -23.03 -6.63 4.21
CA ASP A 128 -23.13 -5.94 2.92
C ASP A 128 -22.78 -6.89 1.76
N LEU A 129 -21.74 -7.73 1.90
CA LEU A 129 -21.39 -8.73 0.88
C LEU A 129 -22.51 -9.76 0.67
N LYS A 130 -23.25 -10.13 1.73
CA LYS A 130 -24.36 -11.08 1.65
C LYS A 130 -25.53 -10.58 0.79
N ALA A 131 -25.74 -9.26 0.72
CA ALA A 131 -26.75 -8.67 -0.17
C ALA A 131 -26.42 -8.82 -1.66
N ILE A 132 -25.15 -9.11 -2.00
CA ILE A 132 -24.69 -9.28 -3.38
C ILE A 132 -24.84 -10.76 -3.80
N ARG A 133 -25.51 -10.98 -4.94
CA ARG A 133 -25.74 -12.31 -5.52
C ARG A 133 -24.48 -12.86 -6.20
N GLY A 134 -24.26 -14.16 -6.06
CA GLY A 134 -23.11 -14.87 -6.64
C GLY A 134 -21.84 -14.76 -5.79
N PRO A 135 -20.68 -15.16 -6.35
CA PRO A 135 -19.39 -15.03 -5.68
C PRO A 135 -18.91 -13.58 -5.67
N VAL A 136 -18.35 -13.17 -4.53
CA VAL A 136 -17.90 -11.79 -4.28
C VAL A 136 -16.57 -11.85 -3.55
N VAL A 137 -15.59 -11.06 -3.96
CA VAL A 137 -14.30 -10.96 -3.27
C VAL A 137 -14.11 -9.56 -2.76
N LEU A 138 -13.87 -9.46 -1.45
CA LEU A 138 -13.47 -8.26 -0.76
C LEU A 138 -11.95 -8.30 -0.58
N VAL A 139 -11.22 -7.37 -1.22
CA VAL A 139 -9.78 -7.18 -0.94
C VAL A 139 -9.66 -6.13 0.15
N ILE A 140 -9.11 -6.52 1.30
CA ILE A 140 -8.92 -5.65 2.47
C ILE A 140 -7.46 -5.24 2.51
N THR A 141 -7.21 -3.94 2.47
CA THR A 141 -5.88 -3.34 2.66
C THR A 141 -5.85 -2.62 4.00
N ARG A 142 -4.85 -2.94 4.81
CA ARG A 142 -4.45 -2.17 5.98
C ARG A 142 -2.94 -2.30 6.14
N PRO A 143 -2.15 -1.31 5.69
CA PRO A 143 -0.70 -1.46 5.53
C PRO A 143 0.01 -2.00 6.78
N PRO A 144 0.95 -2.96 6.65
CA PRO A 144 1.44 -3.57 5.41
C PRO A 144 0.59 -4.75 4.88
N GLU A 145 -0.53 -5.05 5.52
CA GLU A 145 -1.33 -6.27 5.28
C GLU A 145 -2.35 -6.07 4.15
N ILE A 146 -2.34 -6.97 3.15
CA ILE A 146 -3.41 -7.09 2.14
C ILE A 146 -3.90 -8.53 2.06
N ILE A 147 -5.20 -8.75 2.30
CA ILE A 147 -5.84 -10.08 2.28
C ILE A 147 -7.11 -10.04 1.44
N ALA A 148 -7.57 -11.21 0.96
CA ALA A 148 -8.82 -11.32 0.21
C ALA A 148 -9.83 -12.21 0.94
N CYS A 149 -11.07 -11.75 1.08
CA CYS A 149 -12.19 -12.50 1.64
C CYS A 149 -13.23 -12.77 0.55
N LEU A 150 -13.32 -14.03 0.12
CA LEU A 150 -14.32 -14.52 -0.83
C LEU A 150 -15.59 -14.94 -0.08
N LYS A 151 -16.75 -14.47 -0.52
CA LYS A 151 -18.08 -15.03 -0.18
C LYS A 151 -18.51 -16.00 -1.28
N ILE A 152 -18.86 -17.23 -0.92
CA ILE A 152 -19.51 -18.22 -1.77
C ILE A 152 -20.89 -18.53 -1.17
N THR A 153 -21.96 -18.43 -1.95
CA THR A 153 -23.27 -18.96 -1.53
C THR A 153 -23.33 -20.45 -1.86
N ALA A 154 -23.35 -21.29 -0.83
CA ALA A 154 -23.45 -22.74 -0.94
C ALA A 154 -24.91 -23.22 -0.89
N THR A 155 -25.13 -24.54 -0.88
CA THR A 155 -26.47 -25.15 -0.85
C THR A 155 -27.28 -24.66 0.35
N ASN A 156 -28.60 -24.59 0.20
CA ASN A 156 -29.55 -24.05 1.18
C ASN A 156 -29.35 -22.55 1.51
N ASN A 157 -28.71 -21.78 0.62
CA ASN A 157 -28.48 -20.34 0.77
C ASN A 157 -27.61 -19.98 2.00
N ASN A 158 -26.73 -20.90 2.39
CA ASN A 158 -25.71 -20.68 3.42
C ASN A 158 -24.47 -20.06 2.76
N ASP A 159 -24.09 -18.85 3.16
CA ASP A 159 -22.86 -18.21 2.70
C ASP A 159 -21.65 -18.74 3.49
N VAL A 160 -20.61 -19.17 2.77
CA VAL A 160 -19.30 -19.57 3.29
C VAL A 160 -18.29 -18.48 2.93
N PHE A 161 -17.42 -18.14 3.87
CA PHE A 161 -16.38 -17.13 3.69
C PHE A 161 -15.00 -17.79 3.65
N VAL A 162 -14.24 -17.55 2.59
CA VAL A 162 -12.86 -18.05 2.42
C VAL A 162 -11.92 -16.84 2.44
N ILE A 163 -11.13 -16.73 3.50
CA ILE A 163 -10.08 -15.72 3.62
C ILE A 163 -8.79 -16.30 3.04
N PHE A 164 -8.28 -15.70 1.98
CA PHE A 164 -6.95 -15.92 1.46
C PHE A 164 -5.97 -14.91 2.08
N ASP A 165 -4.95 -15.43 2.74
CA ASP A 165 -3.88 -14.67 3.38
C ASP A 165 -2.53 -15.21 2.88
N SER A 166 -1.77 -14.36 2.20
CA SER A 166 -0.48 -14.70 1.57
C SER A 166 0.72 -14.53 2.50
N HIS A 167 0.51 -13.93 3.67
CA HIS A 167 1.51 -13.72 4.72
C HIS A 167 1.72 -15.00 5.55
N PRO A 168 2.95 -15.27 6.03
CA PRO A 168 3.19 -16.34 6.99
C PRO A 168 2.59 -15.97 8.36
N ARG A 169 1.80 -16.88 8.95
CA ARG A 169 1.20 -16.71 10.30
C ARG A 169 1.63 -17.82 11.26
N PRO A 170 1.43 -17.70 12.58
CA PRO A 170 1.72 -18.79 13.52
C PRO A 170 1.05 -20.13 13.16
N GLU A 171 -0.17 -20.11 12.63
CA GLU A 171 -0.90 -21.30 12.19
C GLU A 171 -0.43 -21.86 10.83
N TYR A 172 0.34 -21.08 10.06
CA TYR A 172 0.90 -21.47 8.76
C TYR A 172 2.22 -20.74 8.48
N PRO A 173 3.30 -21.06 9.23
CA PRO A 173 4.52 -20.24 9.23
C PRO A 173 5.36 -20.38 7.95
N LYS A 174 5.11 -21.41 7.13
CA LYS A 174 5.91 -21.74 5.94
C LYS A 174 5.29 -21.29 4.62
N GLY A 175 4.22 -20.48 4.64
CA GLY A 175 3.57 -20.03 3.42
C GLY A 175 2.22 -19.36 3.67
N ALA A 176 1.37 -19.40 2.66
CA ALA A 176 0.04 -18.81 2.68
C ALA A 176 -1.02 -19.77 3.24
N GLY A 177 -2.19 -19.22 3.59
CA GLY A 177 -3.36 -19.96 4.07
C GLY A 177 -4.68 -19.56 3.40
N PHE A 178 -5.53 -20.55 3.18
CA PHE A 178 -6.98 -20.34 3.08
C PHE A 178 -7.61 -20.64 4.44
N ILE A 179 -8.40 -19.71 4.97
CA ILE A 179 -9.17 -19.90 6.21
C ILE A 179 -10.66 -19.87 5.86
N VAL A 180 -11.33 -20.99 6.07
CA VAL A 180 -12.74 -21.18 5.71
C VAL A 180 -13.61 -21.03 6.96
N ASN A 181 -14.60 -20.16 6.86
CA ASN A 181 -15.53 -19.78 7.91
C ASN A 181 -16.96 -20.03 7.44
N ALA A 182 -17.76 -20.71 8.26
CA ALA A 182 -19.15 -21.07 7.92
C ALA A 182 -20.18 -20.01 8.37
N SER A 183 -19.74 -18.91 9.00
CA SER A 183 -20.61 -17.81 9.43
C SER A 183 -19.95 -16.45 9.29
N ILE A 184 -20.75 -15.39 9.34
CA ILE A 184 -20.26 -14.01 9.40
C ILE A 184 -19.48 -13.78 10.70
N ASP A 185 -19.95 -14.30 11.84
CA ASP A 185 -19.30 -14.10 13.14
C ASP A 185 -17.89 -14.67 13.19
N THR A 186 -17.71 -15.89 12.67
CA THR A 186 -16.41 -16.58 12.62
C THR A 186 -15.46 -15.85 11.66
N ALA A 187 -15.95 -15.47 10.48
CA ALA A 187 -15.18 -14.68 9.52
C ALA A 187 -14.78 -13.29 10.06
N ALA A 188 -15.70 -12.56 10.70
CA ALA A 188 -15.42 -11.25 11.28
C ALA A 188 -14.42 -11.33 12.43
N ALA A 189 -14.58 -12.27 13.35
CA ALA A 189 -13.61 -12.53 14.41
C ALA A 189 -12.23 -12.90 13.85
N ARG A 190 -12.17 -13.67 12.75
CA ARG A 190 -10.92 -14.01 12.08
C ARG A 190 -10.26 -12.79 11.42
N LEU A 191 -11.04 -11.91 10.80
CA LEU A 191 -10.53 -10.66 10.22
C LEU A 191 -9.93 -9.72 11.29
N VAL A 192 -10.58 -9.58 12.46
CA VAL A 192 -9.99 -8.83 13.60
C VAL A 192 -8.65 -9.42 14.03
N LYS A 193 -8.53 -10.76 14.09
CA LYS A 193 -7.28 -11.44 14.47
C LYS A 193 -6.15 -11.22 13.45
N LEU A 194 -6.48 -11.20 12.16
CA LEU A 194 -5.50 -11.00 11.08
C LEU A 194 -5.09 -9.53 10.92
N LEU A 195 -6.00 -8.59 11.23
CA LEU A 195 -5.80 -7.15 11.05
C LEU A 195 -5.95 -6.40 12.39
N PRO A 196 -5.17 -6.72 13.44
CA PRO A 196 -5.37 -6.19 14.78
C PRO A 196 -5.13 -4.68 14.86
N VAL A 197 -6.01 -3.93 15.54
CA VAL A 197 -5.82 -2.49 15.80
C VAL A 197 -4.43 -2.27 16.43
N ILE A 198 -3.67 -1.34 15.85
CA ILE A 198 -2.37 -0.91 16.38
C ILE A 198 -2.60 0.47 17.00
N ASP A 199 -2.57 0.54 18.33
CA ASP A 199 -2.59 1.81 19.04
C ASP A 199 -1.19 2.41 19.02
N PHE A 200 -1.03 3.51 18.28
CA PHE A 200 0.21 4.28 18.28
C PHE A 200 0.26 5.17 19.54
N PRO A 201 1.27 5.02 20.42
CA PRO A 201 1.33 5.76 21.68
C PRO A 201 1.74 7.23 21.50
N ASP A 202 2.26 7.58 20.32
CA ASP A 202 2.84 8.89 20.05
C ASP A 202 1.80 9.92 19.60
N ARG A 203 1.79 11.10 20.23
CA ARG A 203 0.74 12.10 20.01
C ARG A 203 0.99 12.95 18.77
N ASP A 204 2.24 13.13 18.39
CA ASP A 204 2.62 14.04 17.31
C ASP A 204 2.40 13.43 15.92
N LEU A 205 2.28 12.10 15.85
CA LEU A 205 1.96 11.34 14.63
C LEU A 205 0.45 11.04 14.46
N GLN A 206 -0.43 11.66 15.26
CA GLN A 206 -1.84 11.27 15.36
C GLN A 206 -2.59 11.14 14.03
N TRP A 207 -2.35 12.02 13.05
CA TRP A 207 -3.07 11.99 11.77
C TRP A 207 -2.57 10.88 10.82
N GLN A 208 -1.25 10.65 10.76
CA GLN A 208 -0.66 9.53 10.01
C GLN A 208 -1.04 8.18 10.65
N ALA A 209 -0.98 8.11 11.98
CA ALA A 209 -1.45 6.97 12.75
C ALA A 209 -2.95 6.69 12.53
N GLN A 210 -3.80 7.71 12.41
CA GLN A 210 -5.23 7.54 12.11
C GLN A 210 -5.50 7.02 10.70
N LEU A 211 -4.69 7.35 9.70
CA LEU A 211 -4.79 6.75 8.36
C LEU A 211 -4.46 5.25 8.40
N LEU A 212 -3.36 4.87 9.08
CA LEU A 212 -2.93 3.47 9.26
C LEU A 212 -3.82 2.66 10.23
N ALA A 213 -4.58 3.32 11.10
CA ALA A 213 -5.53 2.68 12.02
C ALA A 213 -6.79 2.14 11.32
N ASN A 214 -7.10 2.62 10.11
CA ASN A 214 -8.25 2.17 9.32
C ASN A 214 -7.85 1.10 8.28
N TYR A 215 -8.84 0.40 7.75
CA TYR A 215 -8.72 -0.42 6.55
C TYR A 215 -9.48 0.22 5.38
N SER A 216 -9.06 -0.09 4.16
CA SER A 216 -9.87 0.03 2.94
C SER A 216 -10.27 -1.37 2.46
N GLY A 217 -11.50 -1.49 1.94
CA GLY A 217 -12.12 -2.76 1.56
C GLY A 217 -12.76 -2.64 0.19
N HIS A 218 -12.08 -3.15 -0.83
CA HIS A 218 -12.49 -3.05 -2.24
C HIS A 218 -13.36 -4.25 -2.61
N VAL A 219 -14.60 -4.00 -3.00
CA VAL A 219 -15.57 -5.07 -3.30
C VAL A 219 -15.57 -5.38 -4.81
N PHE A 220 -15.21 -6.60 -5.18
CA PHE A 220 -15.17 -7.08 -6.55
C PHE A 220 -16.20 -8.17 -6.81
N VAL A 221 -16.72 -8.19 -8.04
CA VAL A 221 -17.54 -9.27 -8.61
C VAL A 221 -16.98 -9.66 -9.99
N PRO A 222 -17.35 -10.81 -10.57
CA PRO A 222 -16.96 -11.15 -11.94
C PRO A 222 -17.37 -10.05 -12.94
N SER A 223 -16.50 -9.69 -13.87
CA SER A 223 -16.82 -8.70 -14.92
C SER A 223 -17.90 -9.16 -15.90
N GLY A 224 -18.09 -10.48 -16.02
CA GLY A 224 -18.93 -11.12 -17.03
C GLY A 224 -18.18 -11.48 -18.31
N LEU A 225 -16.95 -11.00 -18.49
CA LEU A 225 -16.08 -11.40 -19.60
C LEU A 225 -15.41 -12.75 -19.28
N VAL A 226 -15.64 -13.76 -20.12
CA VAL A 226 -14.93 -15.04 -20.00
C VAL A 226 -13.52 -14.89 -20.58
N LEU A 227 -12.51 -15.20 -19.77
CA LEU A 227 -11.10 -15.14 -20.15
C LEU A 227 -10.68 -16.36 -21.00
N ASN A 228 -11.15 -16.40 -22.24
CA ASN A 228 -10.67 -17.35 -23.25
C ASN A 228 -9.37 -16.85 -23.92
N ALA A 229 -8.76 -17.67 -24.78
CA ALA A 229 -7.51 -17.35 -25.47
C ALA A 229 -7.57 -16.04 -26.29
N ALA A 230 -8.70 -15.72 -26.93
CA ALA A 230 -8.86 -14.47 -27.68
C ALA A 230 -9.00 -13.25 -26.76
N SER A 231 -9.72 -13.38 -25.64
CA SER A 231 -9.77 -12.35 -24.58
C SER A 231 -8.38 -12.09 -23.99
N MET A 232 -7.61 -13.15 -23.71
CA MET A 232 -6.24 -13.04 -23.19
C MET A 232 -5.28 -12.41 -24.21
N MET A 233 -5.38 -12.77 -25.49
CA MET A 233 -4.59 -12.14 -26.56
C MET A 233 -4.87 -10.64 -26.66
N ARG A 234 -6.14 -10.23 -26.51
CA ARG A 234 -6.52 -8.81 -26.45
C ARG A 234 -5.93 -8.10 -25.22
N ILE A 235 -6.01 -8.71 -24.04
CA ILE A 235 -5.41 -8.16 -22.80
C ILE A 235 -3.90 -7.97 -22.95
N VAL A 236 -3.19 -8.94 -23.56
CA VAL A 236 -1.74 -8.84 -23.84
C VAL A 236 -1.45 -7.73 -24.84
N MET A 237 -2.26 -7.58 -25.89
CA MET A 237 -2.13 -6.49 -26.87
C MET A 237 -2.37 -5.11 -26.22
N GLU A 238 -3.45 -4.94 -25.46
CA GLU A 238 -3.76 -3.71 -24.72
C GLU A 238 -2.64 -3.35 -23.73
N SER A 239 -2.13 -4.34 -22.98
CA SER A 239 -1.00 -4.16 -22.05
C SER A 239 0.30 -3.76 -22.78
N SER A 240 0.54 -4.32 -23.96
CA SER A 240 1.73 -4.00 -24.78
C SER A 240 1.65 -2.58 -25.34
N LEU A 241 0.47 -2.14 -25.80
CA LEU A 241 0.23 -0.79 -26.27
C LEU A 241 0.33 0.24 -25.13
N ALA A 242 -0.20 -0.07 -23.95
CA ALA A 242 -0.05 0.75 -22.75
C ALA A 242 1.44 0.92 -22.38
N LEU A 243 2.20 -0.18 -22.33
CA LEU A 243 3.64 -0.15 -22.07
C LEU A 243 4.43 0.69 -23.09
N LEU A 244 4.08 0.60 -24.38
CA LEU A 244 4.70 1.44 -25.41
C LEU A 244 4.36 2.93 -25.22
N SER A 245 3.12 3.25 -24.84
CA SER A 245 2.71 4.62 -24.53
C SER A 245 3.45 5.18 -23.31
N THR A 246 3.54 4.42 -22.22
CA THR A 246 4.32 4.80 -21.03
C THR A 246 5.79 5.01 -21.36
N ARG A 247 6.41 4.13 -22.18
CA ARG A 247 7.81 4.30 -22.62
C ARG A 247 8.02 5.57 -23.46
N ALA A 248 7.08 5.93 -24.32
CA ALA A 248 7.13 7.19 -25.07
C ALA A 248 7.03 8.41 -24.14
N GLN A 249 6.14 8.37 -23.14
CA GLN A 249 6.02 9.43 -22.12
C GLN A 249 7.28 9.56 -21.27
N VAL A 250 7.90 8.45 -20.85
CA VAL A 250 9.17 8.46 -20.10
C VAL A 250 10.30 9.06 -20.94
N ALA A 251 10.38 8.74 -22.24
CA ALA A 251 11.37 9.33 -23.14
C ALA A 251 11.18 10.85 -23.28
N GLU A 252 9.94 11.31 -23.46
CA GLU A 252 9.59 12.75 -23.54
C GLU A 252 9.92 13.48 -22.23
N LEU A 253 9.51 12.94 -21.08
CA LEU A 253 9.82 13.52 -19.76
C LEU A 253 11.33 13.56 -19.50
N THR A 254 12.08 12.54 -19.92
CA THR A 254 13.55 12.51 -19.80
C THR A 254 14.21 13.59 -20.65
N PHE A 255 13.69 13.81 -21.87
CA PHE A 255 14.14 14.89 -22.75
C PHE A 255 13.85 16.27 -22.16
N GLN A 256 12.61 16.51 -21.68
CA GLN A 256 12.23 17.76 -21.03
C GLN A 256 13.08 18.05 -19.77
N HIS A 257 13.30 17.03 -18.94
CA HIS A 257 14.16 17.15 -17.75
C HIS A 257 15.61 17.48 -18.11
N SER A 258 16.17 16.87 -19.16
CA SER A 258 17.51 17.21 -19.66
C SER A 258 17.60 18.65 -20.18
N ASN A 259 16.56 19.14 -20.85
CA ASN A 259 16.51 20.52 -21.34
C ASN A 259 16.44 21.51 -20.17
N LEU A 260 15.55 21.29 -19.20
CA LEU A 260 15.41 22.12 -18.01
C LEU A 260 16.71 22.17 -17.17
N ILE A 261 17.43 21.05 -17.05
CA ILE A 261 18.76 21.04 -16.41
C ILE A 261 19.74 21.94 -17.17
N SER A 262 19.77 21.87 -18.50
CA SER A 262 20.67 22.71 -19.30
C SER A 262 20.30 24.20 -19.25
N GLU A 263 19.02 24.52 -19.17
CA GLU A 263 18.51 25.89 -19.07
C GLU A 263 18.80 26.48 -17.68
N ASN A 264 18.51 25.74 -16.60
CA ASN A 264 18.87 26.17 -15.23
C ASN A 264 20.38 26.43 -15.11
N LYS A 265 21.24 25.55 -15.62
CA LYS A 265 22.70 25.75 -15.62
C LYS A 265 23.12 27.00 -16.40
N CYS A 266 22.47 27.29 -17.52
CA CYS A 266 22.73 28.50 -18.31
C CYS A 266 22.33 29.78 -17.53
N LEU A 267 21.17 29.75 -16.86
CA LEU A 267 20.67 30.85 -16.05
C LEU A 267 21.50 31.06 -14.76
N GLU A 268 22.00 30.00 -14.14
CA GLU A 268 22.97 30.05 -13.04
C GLU A 268 24.26 30.75 -13.48
N GLU A 269 24.83 30.36 -14.64
CA GLU A 269 26.02 30.98 -15.23
C GLU A 269 25.79 32.44 -15.63
N GLU A 270 24.59 32.81 -16.10
CA GLU A 270 24.25 34.22 -16.39
C GLU A 270 24.07 35.05 -15.11
N SER A 271 23.46 34.47 -14.07
CA SER A 271 23.26 35.12 -12.77
C SER A 271 24.60 35.40 -12.10
N GLU A 272 25.52 34.44 -12.06
CA GLU A 272 26.88 34.63 -11.54
C GLU A 272 27.61 35.76 -12.30
N GLN A 273 27.51 35.80 -13.64
CA GLN A 273 28.08 36.88 -14.45
C GLN A 273 27.42 38.25 -14.20
N MET A 274 26.17 38.30 -13.80
CA MET A 274 25.46 39.54 -13.47
C MET A 274 25.85 40.06 -12.07
N GLU A 275 25.89 39.17 -11.08
CA GLU A 275 26.37 39.49 -9.73
C GLU A 275 27.83 39.95 -9.74
N GLU A 276 28.70 39.27 -10.49
CA GLU A 276 30.11 39.65 -10.63
C GLU A 276 30.27 41.02 -11.32
N ARG A 277 29.42 41.36 -12.31
CA ARG A 277 29.38 42.70 -12.90
C ARG A 277 28.96 43.75 -11.86
N HIS A 278 27.88 43.52 -11.13
CA HIS A 278 27.44 44.44 -10.06
C HIS A 278 28.47 44.60 -8.94
N ARG A 279 29.18 43.52 -8.57
CA ARG A 279 30.28 43.57 -7.60
C ARG A 279 31.40 44.49 -8.07
N ARG A 280 31.86 44.32 -9.32
CA ARG A 280 32.90 45.18 -9.94
C ARG A 280 32.47 46.64 -10.05
N GLU A 281 31.22 46.90 -10.45
CA GLU A 281 30.68 48.27 -10.53
C GLU A 281 30.64 48.93 -9.14
N ARG A 282 30.18 48.19 -8.11
CA ARG A 282 30.15 48.68 -6.72
C ARG A 282 31.55 48.97 -6.18
N GLU A 283 32.52 48.09 -6.45
CA GLU A 283 33.93 48.34 -6.12
C GLU A 283 34.49 49.57 -6.85
N HIS A 284 34.13 49.78 -8.12
CA HIS A 284 34.54 50.96 -8.89
C HIS A 284 33.95 52.26 -8.34
N LEU A 285 32.66 52.27 -7.98
CA LEU A 285 31.97 53.41 -7.35
C LEU A 285 32.56 53.76 -5.98
N LEU A 286 32.91 52.77 -5.16
CA LEU A 286 33.59 53.00 -3.89
C LEU A 286 34.98 53.62 -4.10
N ARG A 287 35.77 53.11 -5.05
CA ARG A 287 37.10 53.66 -5.37
C ARG A 287 37.05 55.09 -5.94
N SER A 288 36.03 55.42 -6.75
CA SER A 288 35.89 56.79 -7.28
C SER A 288 35.44 57.76 -6.19
N ALA A 289 34.47 57.40 -5.35
CA ALA A 289 34.04 58.22 -4.21
C ALA A 289 35.18 58.51 -3.22
N SER A 290 36.05 57.53 -2.93
CA SER A 290 37.22 57.73 -2.08
C SER A 290 38.24 58.72 -2.65
N ARG A 291 38.35 58.86 -3.98
CA ARG A 291 39.24 59.84 -4.62
C ARG A 291 38.69 61.26 -4.55
N THR A 292 37.38 61.45 -4.66
CA THR A 292 36.75 62.79 -4.60
C THR A 292 36.84 63.40 -3.20
N ASN A 293 36.73 62.59 -2.13
CA ASN A 293 36.84 63.11 -0.76
C ASN A 293 38.27 63.53 -0.37
N ALA A 294 39.30 63.03 -1.08
CA ALA A 294 40.69 63.43 -0.84
C ALA A 294 41.03 64.84 -1.37
N SER A 295 40.24 65.41 -2.29
CA SER A 295 40.46 66.77 -2.83
C SER A 295 39.67 67.88 -2.14
N ILE A 296 38.65 67.54 -1.33
CA ILE A 296 37.79 68.51 -0.59
C ILE A 296 38.24 68.62 0.88
N SER A 297 39.55 68.60 1.11
CA SER A 297 40.17 68.82 2.43
C SER A 297 41.09 70.06 2.43
N SER A 298 40.72 71.12 1.69
CA SER A 298 41.44 72.40 1.69
C SER A 298 40.59 73.60 1.23
N SER A 299 39.49 73.91 1.93
CA SER A 299 38.86 75.25 1.87
C SER A 299 37.94 75.57 3.06
N ARG A 300 38.59 76.05 4.13
CA ARG A 300 38.20 77.16 5.03
C ARG A 300 36.73 77.64 5.00
N ALA A 301 36.11 77.65 6.19
CA ALA A 301 34.85 78.36 6.47
C ALA A 301 34.94 79.88 6.19
N PRO A 302 33.79 80.55 6.02
CA PRO A 302 33.44 81.56 7.03
C PRO A 302 31.97 81.56 7.49
N GLU A 303 31.72 82.39 8.50
CA GLU A 303 30.52 82.52 9.34
C GLU A 303 29.45 83.52 8.79
N PRO A 304 28.33 83.79 9.50
CA PRO A 304 27.08 84.25 8.87
C PRO A 304 26.91 85.78 8.74
N VAL A 305 25.96 86.18 7.88
CA VAL A 305 25.42 87.56 7.82
C VAL A 305 23.89 87.53 7.81
N ALA A 306 23.27 88.40 8.60
CA ALA A 306 21.83 88.48 8.78
C ALA A 306 21.17 89.61 7.94
N GLY A 307 19.89 89.42 7.64
CA GLY A 307 18.95 90.43 7.16
C GLY A 307 18.43 90.17 5.74
N ARG A 308 17.19 90.49 5.37
CA ARG A 308 15.97 90.95 6.07
C ARG A 308 14.91 91.14 4.95
N SER A 309 13.64 90.81 5.17
CA SER A 309 12.47 91.26 4.36
C SER A 309 12.37 90.77 2.88
N SER A 310 11.21 90.68 2.20
CA SER A 310 9.78 90.59 2.58
C SER A 310 8.90 90.49 1.31
N PHE A 311 7.69 89.93 1.43
CA PHE A 311 6.61 89.87 0.42
C PHE A 311 6.89 88.99 -0.84
N GLY A 312 5.93 88.25 -1.41
CA GLY A 312 4.52 88.09 -1.01
C GLY A 312 3.79 86.87 -1.62
N ARG A 313 2.69 86.49 -0.95
CA ARG A 313 1.52 85.70 -1.42
C ARG A 313 0.45 86.70 -1.95
N PRO A 314 -0.81 86.33 -2.31
CA PRO A 314 -1.45 85.02 -2.59
C PRO A 314 -1.86 84.94 -4.09
N LEU A 315 -2.79 84.14 -4.65
CA LEU A 315 -3.78 83.11 -4.26
C LEU A 315 -3.46 81.77 -4.99
N ALA A 316 -4.09 80.59 -4.86
CA ALA A 316 -5.40 80.06 -4.39
C ALA A 316 -6.58 80.07 -5.40
N SER A 317 -6.95 78.90 -5.91
CA SER A 317 -8.29 78.59 -6.43
C SER A 317 -8.61 77.10 -6.24
N ASP A 318 -9.62 76.81 -5.42
CA ASP A 318 -10.22 75.48 -5.23
C ASP A 318 -10.89 74.94 -6.50
N SER A 319 -11.01 73.61 -6.62
CA SER A 319 -12.32 72.93 -6.53
C SER A 319 -12.34 71.45 -6.96
N SER A 320 -13.23 70.68 -6.32
CA SER A 320 -13.93 69.49 -6.85
C SER A 320 -13.26 68.10 -6.85
N SER A 321 -13.34 67.46 -5.68
CA SER A 321 -13.98 66.14 -5.44
C SER A 321 -13.91 65.00 -6.48
N ARG A 322 -13.35 63.86 -6.04
CA ARG A 322 -13.97 62.52 -6.13
C ARG A 322 -13.34 61.54 -5.11
N PRO A 323 -14.12 60.77 -4.33
CA PRO A 323 -13.58 59.69 -3.51
C PRO A 323 -13.53 58.38 -4.30
N MET A 324 -12.37 57.73 -4.36
CA MET A 324 -12.28 56.32 -4.72
C MET A 324 -11.56 55.54 -3.62
N TYR A 325 -12.03 54.30 -3.42
CA TYR A 325 -11.64 53.37 -2.38
C TYR A 325 -10.12 53.26 -2.17
N ASN A 326 -9.67 53.54 -0.94
CA ASN A 326 -8.35 53.10 -0.48
C ASN A 326 -8.35 51.57 -0.32
N HIS A 327 -7.76 50.87 -1.28
CA HIS A 327 -7.19 49.55 -1.00
C HIS A 327 -5.87 49.73 -0.22
N PRO A 328 -5.60 48.93 0.83
CA PRO A 328 -4.30 48.92 1.46
C PRO A 328 -3.30 48.21 0.55
N SER A 329 -2.63 48.98 -0.30
CA SER A 329 -1.48 48.51 -1.09
C SER A 329 -0.32 48.20 -0.14
N SER A 330 -0.30 46.97 0.38
CA SER A 330 0.81 46.44 1.16
C SER A 330 2.03 46.35 0.25
N SER A 331 2.94 47.32 0.37
CA SER A 331 4.25 47.32 -0.26
C SER A 331 5.16 46.29 0.41
N ARG A 332 4.85 45.01 0.18
CA ARG A 332 5.69 43.90 0.59
C ARG A 332 6.88 43.85 -0.35
N THR A 333 8.08 44.07 0.19
CA THR A 333 9.35 43.87 -0.49
C THR A 333 9.39 42.46 -1.10
N MET A 334 9.56 42.38 -2.43
CA MET A 334 9.87 41.12 -3.11
C MET A 334 11.34 40.78 -2.88
N THR A 335 11.60 40.21 -1.72
CA THR A 335 12.81 39.46 -1.38
C THR A 335 12.36 38.08 -0.94
N SER A 336 13.02 37.04 -1.43
CA SER A 336 12.71 35.63 -1.18
C SER A 336 11.53 35.04 -1.99
N SER A 337 11.82 34.66 -3.24
CA SER A 337 11.11 33.57 -3.95
C SER A 337 11.93 32.28 -3.98
N ASN A 338 13.26 32.37 -3.87
CA ASN A 338 14.15 31.22 -3.89
C ASN A 338 14.15 30.46 -2.55
N GLU A 339 14.07 31.15 -1.40
CA GLU A 339 14.03 30.44 -0.11
C GLU A 339 12.69 29.69 0.05
N ASP A 340 11.57 30.22 -0.44
CA ASP A 340 10.28 29.51 -0.46
C ASP A 340 10.35 28.21 -1.30
N PHE A 341 11.07 28.23 -2.43
CA PHE A 341 11.27 27.04 -3.26
C PHE A 341 12.24 26.03 -2.60
N ASP A 342 13.35 26.50 -2.04
CA ASP A 342 14.29 25.67 -1.28
C ASP A 342 13.63 25.05 -0.03
N VAL A 343 12.76 25.79 0.65
CA VAL A 343 11.98 25.29 1.79
C VAL A 343 10.97 24.23 1.32
N ALA A 344 10.28 24.42 0.20
CA ALA A 344 9.39 23.40 -0.36
C ALA A 344 10.15 22.13 -0.77
N ALA A 345 11.29 22.26 -1.45
CA ALA A 345 12.14 21.13 -1.84
C ALA A 345 12.71 20.38 -0.63
N ARG A 346 13.13 21.09 0.42
CA ARG A 346 13.57 20.49 1.69
C ARG A 346 12.43 19.77 2.39
N LEU A 347 11.26 20.39 2.55
CA LEU A 347 10.09 19.76 3.16
C LEU A 347 9.67 18.47 2.42
N GLN A 348 9.76 18.45 1.09
CA GLN A 348 9.45 17.25 0.30
C GLN A 348 10.54 16.17 0.44
N SER A 349 11.83 16.55 0.47
CA SER A 349 12.94 15.63 0.74
C SER A 349 12.87 15.04 2.15
N ASP A 350 12.58 15.86 3.16
CA ASP A 350 12.41 15.47 4.56
C ASP A 350 11.20 14.54 4.73
N PHE A 351 10.11 14.78 4.00
CA PHE A 351 8.94 13.89 3.99
C PHE A 351 9.28 12.50 3.45
N VAL A 352 9.96 12.43 2.28
CA VAL A 352 10.38 11.15 1.68
C VAL A 352 11.37 10.41 2.58
N GLN A 353 12.34 11.11 3.18
CA GLN A 353 13.26 10.50 4.15
C GLN A 353 12.56 10.04 5.43
N ALA A 354 11.57 10.79 5.93
CA ALA A 354 10.80 10.40 7.12
C ALA A 354 9.95 9.15 6.85
N GLU A 355 9.37 9.03 5.65
CA GLU A 355 8.64 7.84 5.20
C GLU A 355 9.57 6.62 5.07
N GLU A 356 10.72 6.78 4.39
CA GLU A 356 11.73 5.72 4.25
C GLU A 356 12.29 5.27 5.61
N GLN A 357 12.60 6.20 6.52
CA GLN A 357 13.03 5.89 7.88
C GLN A 357 11.93 5.19 8.69
N THR A 358 10.66 5.57 8.50
CA THR A 358 9.53 4.93 9.18
C THR A 358 9.35 3.51 8.68
N TYR A 359 9.38 3.30 7.35
CA TYR A 359 9.33 1.98 6.73
C TYR A 359 10.48 1.09 7.21
N LYS A 360 11.71 1.62 7.26
CA LYS A 360 12.89 0.91 7.77
C LYS A 360 12.74 0.52 9.25
N LYS A 361 12.23 1.42 10.11
CA LYS A 361 11.96 1.11 11.53
C LYS A 361 10.90 0.01 11.69
N VAL A 362 9.83 0.04 10.88
CA VAL A 362 8.80 -1.02 10.87
C VAL A 362 9.39 -2.35 10.43
N LEU A 363 10.24 -2.38 9.40
CA LEU A 363 10.90 -3.58 8.91
C LEU A 363 11.89 -4.15 9.95
N GLU A 364 12.72 -3.30 10.58
CA GLU A 364 13.60 -3.69 11.68
C GLU A 364 12.80 -4.24 12.88
N GLN A 365 11.66 -3.65 13.20
CA GLN A 365 10.78 -4.14 14.26
C GLN A 365 10.16 -5.51 13.92
N GLN A 366 9.74 -5.73 12.68
CA GLN A 366 9.30 -7.05 12.20
C GLN A 366 10.43 -8.10 12.28
N CYS A 367 11.66 -7.75 11.90
CA CYS A 367 12.82 -8.63 12.05
C CYS A 367 13.07 -9.00 13.52
N ARG A 368 13.05 -8.03 14.46
CA ARG A 368 13.21 -8.32 15.90
C ARG A 368 12.12 -9.24 16.44
N TYR A 369 10.86 -9.02 16.06
CA TYR A 369 9.77 -9.93 16.43
C TYR A 369 9.95 -11.34 15.86
N ALA A 370 10.52 -11.48 14.64
CA ALA A 370 10.83 -12.79 14.07
C ALA A 370 12.00 -13.50 14.81
N GLU A 371 13.06 -12.76 15.17
CA GLU A 371 14.22 -13.28 15.92
C GLU A 371 13.84 -13.70 17.35
N GLU A 372 13.13 -12.84 18.09
CA GLU A 372 12.72 -13.13 19.47
C GLU A 372 11.75 -14.32 19.50
N ARG A 373 10.87 -14.43 18.50
CA ARG A 373 10.02 -15.60 18.32
C ARG A 373 10.81 -16.87 18.01
N ALA A 374 11.79 -16.83 17.11
CA ALA A 374 12.65 -17.99 16.83
C ALA A 374 13.43 -18.44 18.08
N ARG A 375 13.87 -17.49 18.91
CA ARG A 375 14.51 -17.75 20.20
C ARG A 375 13.55 -18.41 21.21
N LEU A 376 12.28 -17.99 21.26
CA LEU A 376 11.25 -18.63 22.09
C LEU A 376 10.90 -20.05 21.60
N GLU A 377 10.86 -20.29 20.29
CA GLU A 377 10.66 -21.62 19.70
C GLU A 377 11.83 -22.57 20.05
N LEU A 378 13.08 -22.08 20.07
CA LEU A 378 14.25 -22.82 20.57
C LEU A 378 14.20 -23.08 22.08
N ALA A 379 13.78 -22.11 22.88
CA ALA A 379 13.66 -22.25 24.34
C ALA A 379 12.52 -23.20 24.77
N GLY A 380 11.46 -23.31 23.97
CA GLY A 380 10.33 -24.23 24.21
C GLY A 380 10.67 -25.71 23.93
N SER A 381 11.78 -26.01 23.26
CA SER A 381 12.21 -27.38 22.93
C SER A 381 12.93 -28.07 24.10
N VAL A 382 12.30 -28.15 25.27
CA VAL A 382 12.80 -28.96 26.40
C VAL A 382 12.63 -30.44 26.09
N ALA A 383 13.69 -31.23 26.31
CA ALA A 383 13.79 -32.62 25.89
C ALA A 383 12.72 -33.55 26.53
N PRO A 384 12.28 -34.62 25.82
CA PRO A 384 11.34 -35.58 26.37
C PRO A 384 11.98 -36.38 27.52
N VAL A 385 11.29 -36.41 28.66
CA VAL A 385 11.66 -37.23 29.82
C VAL A 385 11.61 -38.73 29.43
N PRO A 386 12.66 -39.54 29.68
CA PRO A 386 12.66 -40.95 29.33
C PRO A 386 11.62 -41.73 30.15
N GLY A 387 10.68 -42.40 29.46
CA GLY A 387 9.72 -43.31 30.08
C GLY A 387 10.36 -44.63 30.56
N PRO A 388 9.75 -45.34 31.53
CA PRO A 388 10.29 -46.57 32.09
C PRO A 388 10.22 -47.74 31.10
N SER A 389 11.24 -48.59 31.14
CA SER A 389 11.42 -49.72 30.22
C SER A 389 10.53 -50.91 30.57
N THR A 390 9.70 -51.37 29.63
CA THR A 390 8.90 -52.60 29.76
C THR A 390 9.64 -53.80 29.16
N THR A 391 10.05 -54.72 30.04
CA THR A 391 10.66 -56.01 29.67
C THR A 391 9.63 -56.99 29.10
N ALA A 392 10.05 -57.76 28.09
CA ALA A 392 9.21 -58.73 27.39
C ALA A 392 8.93 -60.01 28.19
N ARG A 393 7.79 -60.66 27.91
CA ARG A 393 7.60 -62.11 28.10
C ARG A 393 6.70 -62.72 27.00
N PRO A 394 6.79 -64.04 26.76
CA PRO A 394 6.56 -64.59 25.42
C PRO A 394 5.20 -65.28 25.21
N SER A 395 4.94 -65.58 23.94
CA SER A 395 3.81 -66.36 23.43
C SER A 395 3.74 -67.79 23.97
N VAL A 396 2.52 -68.24 24.28
CA VAL A 396 2.16 -69.65 24.37
C VAL A 396 0.99 -69.91 23.42
N SER A 397 1.18 -70.84 22.50
CA SER A 397 0.16 -71.38 21.61
C SER A 397 -0.83 -72.24 22.38
N ASN A 398 -2.11 -72.23 22.00
CA ASN A 398 -2.83 -73.50 21.91
C ASN A 398 -3.98 -73.47 20.91
N SER A 399 -4.29 -74.67 20.43
CA SER A 399 -5.21 -74.95 19.34
C SER A 399 -6.61 -75.33 19.82
N SER A 400 -7.51 -75.46 18.84
CA SER A 400 -8.58 -76.48 18.77
C SER A 400 -10.04 -76.06 19.01
N SER A 401 -10.89 -76.78 18.28
CA SER A 401 -12.30 -77.08 18.59
C SER A 401 -13.35 -75.97 18.39
N ARG A 402 -13.93 -75.98 17.19
CA ARG A 402 -15.39 -75.81 16.98
C ARG A 402 -16.13 -76.87 17.84
N PRO A 403 -17.37 -76.62 18.31
CA PRO A 403 -18.50 -77.10 17.51
C PRO A 403 -19.75 -76.20 17.52
N THR A 404 -20.71 -76.59 16.68
CA THR A 404 -22.06 -76.06 16.50
C THR A 404 -23.05 -76.54 17.59
N HIS A 405 -24.09 -75.76 17.94
CA HIS A 405 -25.51 -76.15 17.74
C HIS A 405 -26.56 -75.08 18.15
N HIS A 406 -27.72 -75.21 17.48
CA HIS A 406 -29.11 -74.73 17.69
C HIS A 406 -29.55 -73.91 18.92
N HIS A 407 -30.41 -72.90 18.63
CA HIS A 407 -31.84 -72.71 19.04
C HIS A 407 -32.33 -73.22 20.42
N PRO A 408 -33.30 -72.54 21.08
CA PRO A 408 -34.53 -71.95 20.50
C PRO A 408 -34.44 -70.47 20.08
#